data_AF-A0A1G2SC13-F1
#
_entry.id   AF-A0A1G2SC13-F1
#
_cell.length_a   1.000
_cell.length_b   1.000
_cell.length_c   1.000
_cell.angle_alpha   90.00
_cell.angle_beta   90.00
_cell.angle_gamma   90.00
#
_symmetry.space_group_name_H-M   'P 1'
#
loop_
_entity.id
_entity.type
_entity.pdbx_description
1 polymer ?
#
loop_
_entity_poly.entity_id
_entity_poly.type
_entity_poly.pdbx_seq_one_letter_code
_entity_poly.pdbx_strand_id
1 'polypeptide(L)'
;MGMLEKIGQWVEEKVDPAEHRLEVTNKAQIELMMAFGEDKSGVWIDAYSRRFRELIDEEGSVLFNRLADSETHNDAIEEVKRKLYH
;
A
#
# COMPACT_ATOMS: atom_id res chain seq x y z
N MET A 1 6.51 -36.82 -4.71
CA MET A 1 6.12 -35.46 -4.28
C MET A 1 7.28 -34.87 -3.54
N GLY A 2 7.76 -33.73 -4.04
CA GLY A 2 9.14 -33.29 -3.91
C GLY A 2 9.35 -32.31 -2.76
N MET A 3 10.58 -32.29 -2.25
CA MET A 3 11.08 -31.35 -1.23
C MET A 3 10.87 -29.87 -1.64
N LEU A 4 10.74 -29.59 -2.93
CA LEU A 4 10.48 -28.26 -3.49
C LEU A 4 9.04 -27.75 -3.21
N GLU A 5 8.05 -28.65 -3.10
CA GLU A 5 6.67 -28.28 -2.75
C GLU A 5 6.57 -27.81 -1.29
N LYS A 6 7.46 -28.32 -0.42
CA LYS A 6 7.57 -27.83 0.97
C LYS A 6 8.25 -26.46 1.06
N ILE A 7 9.18 -26.12 0.16
CA ILE A 7 9.86 -24.82 0.21
C ILE A 7 8.90 -23.69 -0.18
N GLY A 8 7.98 -23.94 -1.14
CA GLY A 8 6.93 -22.99 -1.50
C GLY A 8 5.98 -22.65 -0.34
N GLN A 9 5.71 -23.61 0.55
CA GLN A 9 4.86 -23.43 1.74
C GLN A 9 5.58 -22.82 2.96
N TRP A 10 6.92 -22.75 2.95
CA TRP A 10 7.70 -22.19 4.08
C TRP A 10 8.10 -20.73 3.88
N VAL A 11 7.99 -20.18 2.66
CA VAL A 11 8.15 -18.73 2.43
C VAL A 11 6.86 -17.96 2.77
N GLU A 12 5.72 -18.65 2.93
CA GLU A 12 4.52 -18.16 3.61
C GLU A 12 4.71 -18.10 5.15
N GLU A 13 5.90 -17.72 5.61
CA GLU A 13 6.19 -17.53 7.02
C GLU A 13 5.48 -16.27 7.53
N LYS A 14 4.20 -16.44 7.88
CA LYS A 14 3.47 -15.70 8.92
C LYS A 14 3.58 -14.17 8.89
N VAL A 15 3.37 -13.52 7.75
CA VAL A 15 2.86 -12.15 7.83
C VAL A 15 1.36 -12.28 8.06
N ASP A 16 0.89 -11.94 9.27
CA ASP A 16 -0.54 -11.89 9.54
C ASP A 16 -1.19 -11.01 8.44
N PRO A 17 -2.27 -11.46 7.77
CA PRO A 17 -2.86 -10.71 6.67
C PRO A 17 -3.21 -9.27 7.05
N ALA A 18 -3.54 -9.01 8.33
CA ALA A 18 -3.76 -7.66 8.82
C ALA A 18 -2.44 -6.88 8.97
N GLU A 19 -1.36 -7.51 9.44
CA GLU A 19 -0.03 -6.91 9.50
C GLU A 19 0.50 -6.59 8.10
N HIS A 20 0.35 -7.49 7.13
CA HIS A 20 0.74 -7.25 5.74
C HIS A 20 -0.04 -6.07 5.15
N ARG A 21 -1.35 -6.04 5.39
CA ARG A 21 -2.20 -4.95 4.92
C ARG A 21 -1.79 -3.61 5.52
N LEU A 22 -1.49 -3.60 6.81
CA LEU A 22 -1.01 -2.41 7.51
C LEU A 22 0.34 -1.95 6.97
N GLU A 23 1.28 -2.86 6.72
CA GLU A 23 2.61 -2.54 6.19
C GLU A 23 2.52 -1.87 4.81
N VAL A 24 1.84 -2.51 3.86
CA VAL A 24 1.69 -1.97 2.49
C VAL A 24 0.98 -0.62 2.52
N THR A 25 -0.08 -0.49 3.31
CA THR A 25 -0.85 0.76 3.41
C THR A 25 0.00 1.88 4.04
N ASN A 26 0.75 1.59 5.11
CA ASN A 26 1.62 2.57 5.76
C ASN A 26 2.77 3.00 4.85
N LYS A 27 3.38 2.04 4.14
CA LYS A 27 4.45 2.34 3.19
C LYS A 27 3.96 3.30 2.10
N ALA A 28 2.83 2.98 1.46
CA ALA A 28 2.22 3.86 0.47
C ALA A 28 1.86 5.24 1.06
N GLN A 29 1.34 5.28 2.29
CA GLN A 29 1.02 6.54 2.98
C GLN A 29 2.27 7.41 3.18
N ILE A 30 3.40 6.81 3.59
CA ILE A 30 4.67 7.51 3.76
C ILE A 30 5.20 8.01 2.42
N GLU A 31 5.13 7.21 1.36
CA GLU A 31 5.58 7.60 0.02
C GLU A 31 4.79 8.77 -0.54
N LEU A 32 3.46 8.74 -0.38
CA LEU A 32 2.58 9.84 -0.79
C LEU A 32 2.88 11.12 0.00
N MET A 33 3.08 10.98 1.31
CA MET A 33 3.43 12.08 2.21
C MET A 33 4.78 12.71 1.85
N MET A 34 5.82 11.89 1.61
CA MET A 34 7.15 12.37 1.20
C MET A 34 7.09 13.06 -0.17
N ALA A 35 6.29 12.53 -1.11
CA ALA A 35 6.09 13.15 -2.42
C ALA A 35 5.38 14.52 -2.33
N PHE A 36 4.61 14.77 -1.28
CA PHE A 36 3.97 16.06 -1.02
C PHE A 36 4.93 17.12 -0.45
N GLY A 37 6.08 16.66 0.07
CA GLY A 37 7.13 17.48 0.68
C GLY A 37 7.22 17.25 2.18
N GLU A 38 8.45 17.04 2.68
CA GLU A 38 8.73 16.68 4.08
C GLU A 38 8.18 17.72 5.08
N ASP A 39 8.38 19.02 4.82
CA ASP A 39 7.83 20.13 5.60
C ASP A 39 6.29 20.23 5.58
N LYS A 40 5.64 19.54 4.64
CA LYS A 40 4.18 19.55 4.44
C LYS A 40 3.51 18.24 4.84
N SER A 41 4.27 17.32 5.42
CA SER A 41 3.80 16.01 5.89
C SER A 41 2.58 16.12 6.81
N GLY A 42 2.59 17.05 7.77
CA GLY A 42 1.45 17.31 8.66
C GLY A 42 0.19 17.74 7.90
N VAL A 43 0.33 18.66 6.93
CA VAL A 43 -0.78 19.12 6.08
C VAL A 43 -1.33 17.97 5.24
N TRP A 44 -0.45 17.10 4.73
CA TRP A 44 -0.88 15.93 3.98
C TRP A 44 -1.70 14.96 4.83
N ILE A 45 -1.27 14.71 6.07
CA ILE A 45 -1.98 13.83 6.99
C ILE A 45 -3.38 14.37 7.25
N ASP A 46 -3.51 15.65 7.61
CA ASP A 46 -4.81 16.25 7.91
C ASP A 46 -5.74 16.30 6.69
N ALA A 47 -5.21 16.57 5.50
CA ALA A 47 -6.00 16.75 4.29
C ALA A 47 -6.36 15.42 3.58
N TYR A 48 -5.44 14.46 3.55
CA TYR A 48 -5.51 13.32 2.62
C TYR A 48 -5.46 11.94 3.27
N SER A 49 -4.98 11.80 4.51
CA SER A 49 -4.81 10.46 5.13
C SER A 49 -6.12 9.69 5.27
N ARG A 50 -7.20 10.37 5.65
CA ARG A 50 -8.54 9.78 5.74
C ARG A 50 -9.03 9.34 4.36
N ARG A 51 -8.91 10.22 3.37
CA ARG A 51 -9.38 9.93 2.00
C ARG A 51 -8.58 8.78 1.37
N PHE A 52 -7.30 8.68 1.66
CA PHE A 52 -6.48 7.55 1.24
C PHE A 52 -6.99 6.22 1.81
N ARG A 53 -7.29 6.16 3.11
CA ARG A 53 -7.86 4.96 3.74
C ARG A 53 -9.22 4.60 3.14
N GLU A 54 -10.06 5.60 2.90
CA GLU A 54 -11.35 5.41 2.22
C GLU A 54 -11.14 4.82 0.81
N LEU A 55 -10.20 5.33 0.02
CA LEU A 55 -9.89 4.78 -1.32
C LEU A 55 -9.44 3.31 -1.26
N ILE A 56 -8.61 2.95 -0.29
CA ILE A 56 -8.13 1.57 -0.09
C ILE A 56 -9.27 0.64 0.34
N ASP A 57 -10.23 1.14 1.12
CA ASP A 57 -11.42 0.37 1.52
C ASP A 57 -12.47 0.31 0.38
N GLU A 58 -12.65 1.38 -0.40
CA GLU A 58 -13.61 1.49 -1.52
C GLU A 58 -13.19 0.64 -2.73
N GLU A 59 -11.91 0.71 -3.15
CA GLU A 59 -11.38 -0.11 -4.26
C GLU A 59 -10.91 -1.50 -3.80
N GLY A 60 -11.00 -1.75 -2.49
CA GLY A 60 -10.81 -3.03 -1.85
C GLY A 60 -9.48 -3.69 -2.21
N SER A 61 -9.53 -4.99 -2.47
CA SER A 61 -8.35 -5.82 -2.75
C SER A 61 -7.60 -5.41 -4.01
N VAL A 62 -8.20 -4.71 -4.98
CA VAL A 62 -7.56 -4.42 -6.27
C VAL A 62 -6.47 -3.37 -6.11
N LEU A 63 -6.79 -2.21 -5.53
CA LEU A 63 -5.81 -1.15 -5.30
C LEU A 63 -4.75 -1.61 -4.29
N PHE A 64 -5.17 -2.34 -3.25
CA PHE A 64 -4.26 -2.95 -2.29
C PHE A 64 -3.25 -3.90 -2.95
N ASN A 65 -3.72 -4.86 -3.75
CA ASN A 65 -2.84 -5.85 -4.40
C ASN A 65 -1.83 -5.16 -5.32
N ARG A 66 -2.25 -4.09 -6.02
CA ARG A 66 -1.34 -3.31 -6.86
C ARG A 66 -0.31 -2.51 -6.06
N LEU A 67 -0.66 -2.03 -4.88
CA LEU A 67 0.31 -1.40 -3.96
C LEU A 67 1.27 -2.42 -3.33
N ALA A 68 0.82 -3.65 -3.12
CA ALA A 68 1.66 -4.73 -2.57
C ALA A 68 2.64 -5.31 -3.62
N ASP A 69 2.26 -5.25 -4.89
CA ASP A 69 3.02 -5.81 -6.01
C ASP A 69 4.07 -4.84 -6.57
N SER A 70 5.34 -5.26 -6.63
CA SER A 70 6.45 -4.38 -7.03
C SER A 70 6.37 -3.90 -8.48
N GLU A 71 5.72 -4.64 -9.38
CA GLU A 71 5.63 -4.28 -10.79
C GLU A 71 4.57 -3.19 -11.02
N THR A 72 3.52 -3.19 -10.20
CA THR A 72 2.37 -2.28 -10.32
C THR A 72 2.33 -1.18 -9.25
N HIS A 73 3.22 -1.24 -8.26
CA HIS A 73 3.29 -0.31 -7.13
C HIS A 73 3.33 1.16 -7.56
N ASN A 74 4.26 1.52 -8.46
CA ASN A 74 4.44 2.91 -8.88
C ASN A 74 3.20 3.46 -9.61
N ASP A 75 2.60 2.66 -10.50
CA ASP A 75 1.37 3.05 -11.20
C ASP A 75 0.20 3.23 -10.23
N ALA A 76 0.11 2.37 -9.21
CA ALA A 76 -0.89 2.48 -8.16
C ALA A 76 -0.69 3.75 -7.32
N ILE A 77 0.55 4.09 -6.95
CA ILE A 77 0.87 5.34 -6.24
C ILE A 77 0.45 6.56 -7.08
N GLU A 78 0.77 6.58 -8.38
CA GLU A 78 0.37 7.69 -9.26
C GLU A 78 -1.14 7.78 -9.47
N GLU A 79 -1.84 6.64 -9.48
CA GLU A 79 -3.30 6.61 -9.48
C GLU A 79 -3.87 7.19 -8.18
N VAL A 80 -3.34 6.80 -7.01
CA VAL A 80 -3.76 7.35 -5.72
C VAL A 80 -3.51 8.85 -5.65
N LYS A 81 -2.35 9.35 -6.10
CA LYS A 81 -2.07 10.80 -6.17
C LYS A 81 -3.13 11.53 -7.01
N ARG A 82 -3.48 10.96 -8.17
CA ARG A 82 -4.53 11.52 -9.04
C ARG A 82 -5.90 11.52 -8.36
N LYS A 83 -6.22 10.54 -7.51
CA LYS A 83 -7.50 10.50 -6.78
C LYS A 83 -7.53 11.39 -5.54
N LEU A 84 -6.37 11.70 -4.95
CA LEU A 84 -6.27 12.51 -3.73
C LEU A 84 -6.13 14.01 -3.99
N TYR A 85 -5.43 14.41 -5.06
CA TYR A 85 -5.07 15.82 -5.31
C TYR A 85 -5.93 16.52 -6.38
N HIS A 86 -6.92 15.82 -6.93
CA HIS A 86 -7.87 16.36 -7.90
C HIS A 86 -9.15 16.87 -7.22
#